data_AF-J0J240-F1
#
_entry.id   AF-J0J240-F1
#
_cell.length_a   1.000
_cell.length_b   1.000
_cell.length_c   1.000
_cell.angle_alpha   90.00
_cell.angle_beta   90.00
_cell.angle_gamma   90.00
#
_symmetry.space_group_name_H-M   'P 1'
#
loop_
_entity.id
_entity.type
_entity.pdbx_description
1 polymer ?
#
loop_
_entity_poly.entity_id
_entity_poly.type
_entity_poly.pdbx_seq_one_letter_code
_entity_poly.pdbx_strand_id
1 'polypeptide(L)'
;MREKIVYVEGESDKIFLTLLNEVKNLGLKDSNIINCGSKDKLSEEAESVKGNLKAKDIYIVFDSENQTKETKIQEIKKQLQENPEEEHRLNDKEFKQIKIFLLPENDETKHDLNYCELEHLLEKMAKESENEAFYKVFCESYEEFFRKIKQIKPIQSEQKNALNVGYNPISRFLFV
;
A
#
# COMPACT_ATOMS: atom_id res chain seq x y z
N MET A 1 20.46 11.54 -7.56
CA MET A 1 19.34 10.58 -7.75
C MET A 1 18.07 11.33 -7.41
N ARG A 2 17.05 11.25 -8.27
CA ARG A 2 15.79 11.97 -8.06
C ARG A 2 15.08 11.39 -6.82
N GLU A 3 14.44 12.24 -6.03
CA GLU A 3 13.71 11.77 -4.84
C GLU A 3 12.51 10.93 -5.29
N LYS A 4 12.22 9.85 -4.56
CA LYS A 4 11.11 8.94 -4.85
C LYS A 4 9.93 9.26 -3.94
N ILE A 5 8.73 9.19 -4.48
CA ILE A 5 7.46 9.22 -3.73
C ILE A 5 6.63 8.01 -4.14
N VAL A 6 6.01 7.38 -3.14
CA VAL A 6 5.25 6.16 -3.30
C VAL A 6 3.84 6.39 -2.78
N TYR A 7 2.84 6.06 -3.59
CA TYR A 7 1.44 6.05 -3.22
C TYR A 7 1.01 4.61 -3.01
N VAL A 8 0.40 4.34 -1.87
CA VAL A 8 -0.11 3.02 -1.49
C VAL A 8 -1.60 3.08 -1.17
N GLU A 9 -2.26 1.95 -1.32
CA GLU A 9 -3.70 1.86 -1.14
C GLU A 9 -4.13 2.07 0.32
N GLY A 10 -3.49 1.33 1.24
CA GLY A 10 -3.85 1.31 2.65
C GLY A 10 -2.68 1.46 3.62
N GLU A 11 -3.03 1.41 4.90
CA GLU A 11 -2.06 1.55 5.99
C GLU A 11 -1.19 0.29 6.13
N SER A 12 -1.73 -0.90 5.85
CA SER A 12 -0.98 -2.16 5.82
C SER A 12 0.12 -2.13 4.76
N ASP A 13 -0.19 -1.67 3.55
CA ASP A 13 0.79 -1.49 2.46
C ASP A 13 1.90 -0.51 2.84
N LYS A 14 1.53 0.62 3.47
CA LYS A 14 2.47 1.62 3.95
C LYS A 14 3.44 1.03 4.95
N ILE A 15 2.91 0.27 5.91
CA ILE A 15 3.68 -0.44 6.93
C ILE A 15 4.65 -1.42 6.28
N PHE A 16 4.16 -2.26 5.37
CA PHE A 16 4.97 -3.24 4.67
C PHE A 16 6.08 -2.59 3.84
N LEU A 17 5.79 -1.51 3.10
CA LEU A 17 6.81 -0.78 2.35
C LEU A 17 7.84 -0.11 3.25
N THR A 18 7.42 0.40 4.41
CA THR A 18 8.35 0.98 5.39
C THR A 18 9.34 -0.08 5.88
N LEU A 19 8.83 -1.26 6.25
CA LEU A 19 9.67 -2.42 6.63
C LEU A 19 10.59 -2.86 5.49
N LEU A 20 10.06 -2.99 4.27
CA LEU A 20 10.84 -3.38 3.11
C LEU A 20 11.95 -2.35 2.82
N ASN A 21 11.67 -1.07 3.01
CA ASN A 21 12.64 0.00 2.86
C ASN A 21 13.76 -0.08 3.90
N GLU A 22 13.46 -0.41 5.16
CA GLU A 22 14.47 -0.62 6.20
C GLU A 22 15.36 -1.85 5.89
N VAL A 23 14.75 -2.97 5.51
CA VAL A 23 15.47 -4.23 5.26
C VAL A 23 16.31 -4.17 3.98
N LYS A 24 15.78 -3.56 2.92
CA LYS A 24 16.45 -3.49 1.59
C LYS A 24 17.17 -2.18 1.35
N ASN A 25 17.12 -1.24 2.29
CA ASN A 25 17.70 0.10 2.18
C ASN A 25 17.33 0.79 0.86
N LEU A 26 16.02 0.86 0.54
CA LEU A 26 15.52 1.39 -0.74
C LEU A 26 15.71 2.91 -0.89
N GLY A 27 16.13 3.58 0.19
CA GLY A 27 16.36 5.01 0.26
C GLY A 27 15.08 5.84 0.20
N LEU A 28 13.94 5.25 0.54
CA LEU A 28 12.67 5.96 0.67
C LEU A 28 12.65 6.70 2.01
N LYS A 29 12.09 7.91 2.01
CA LYS A 29 11.75 8.61 3.25
C LYS A 29 10.31 8.24 3.60
N ASP A 30 10.03 8.00 4.87
CA ASP A 30 8.68 7.65 5.35
C ASP A 30 7.65 8.74 4.98
N SER A 31 8.07 10.02 5.00
CA SER A 31 7.25 11.16 4.57
C SER A 31 6.85 11.12 3.10
N ASN A 32 7.53 10.30 2.29
CA ASN A 32 7.27 10.13 0.87
C ASN A 32 6.49 8.85 0.59
N ILE A 33 6.01 8.12 1.61
CA ILE A 33 5.08 7.01 1.47
C ILE A 33 3.68 7.53 1.85
N ILE A 34 2.88 7.80 0.83
CA ILE A 34 1.56 8.40 0.92
C ILE A 34 0.52 7.28 0.92
N ASN A 35 -0.30 7.23 1.97
CA ASN A 35 -1.43 6.32 2.07
C ASN A 35 -2.66 7.03 1.48
N CYS A 36 -3.23 6.49 0.40
CA CYS A 36 -4.41 7.04 -0.26
C CYS A 36 -5.71 6.77 0.55
N GLY A 37 -5.66 5.90 1.55
CA GLY A 37 -6.75 5.58 2.46
C GLY A 37 -7.75 4.55 1.93
N SER A 38 -7.74 4.26 0.62
CA SER A 38 -8.45 3.16 -0.03
C SER A 38 -8.13 3.12 -1.54
N LYS A 39 -8.44 2.00 -2.22
CA LYS A 39 -8.23 1.85 -3.68
C LYS A 39 -8.81 2.95 -4.55
N ASP A 40 -10.00 3.45 -4.22
CA ASP A 40 -10.74 4.39 -5.07
C ASP A 40 -10.34 5.85 -4.84
N LYS A 41 -9.38 6.11 -3.94
CA LYS A 41 -9.02 7.45 -3.49
C LYS A 41 -7.73 8.00 -4.09
N LEU A 42 -7.09 7.28 -5.02
CA LEU A 42 -5.91 7.81 -5.70
C LEU A 42 -6.23 9.11 -6.47
N SER A 43 -7.48 9.30 -6.92
CA SER A 43 -7.90 10.54 -7.56
C SER A 43 -7.85 11.76 -6.64
N GLU A 44 -8.00 11.58 -5.32
CA GLU A 44 -7.86 12.67 -4.34
C GLU A 44 -6.40 13.17 -4.29
N GLU A 45 -5.45 12.29 -4.61
CA GLU A 45 -4.01 12.60 -4.65
C GLU A 45 -3.50 13.06 -6.03
N ALA A 46 -4.38 13.23 -7.02
CA ALA A 46 -3.96 13.53 -8.40
C ALA A 46 -3.19 14.85 -8.54
N GLU A 47 -3.57 15.89 -7.79
CA GLU A 47 -2.82 17.15 -7.72
C GLU A 47 -1.38 16.90 -7.23
N SER A 48 -1.24 16.15 -6.14
CA SER A 48 0.03 15.76 -5.54
C SER A 48 0.89 14.96 -6.53
N VAL A 49 0.31 13.95 -7.19
CA VAL A 49 0.98 13.15 -8.21
C VAL A 49 1.49 14.05 -9.34
N LYS A 50 0.62 14.90 -9.90
CA LYS A 50 0.96 15.78 -11.03
C LYS A 50 2.01 16.82 -10.66
N GLY A 51 1.91 17.43 -9.47
CA GLY A 51 2.89 18.38 -8.96
C GLY A 51 4.27 17.74 -8.78
N ASN A 52 4.32 16.53 -8.23
CA ASN A 52 5.57 15.82 -7.97
C ASN A 52 6.22 15.25 -9.25
N LEU A 53 5.47 14.98 -10.33
CA LEU A 53 6.01 14.47 -11.60
C LEU A 53 7.09 15.35 -12.25
N LYS A 54 7.26 16.61 -11.81
CA LYS A 54 8.35 17.49 -12.29
C LYS A 54 9.67 17.28 -11.56
N ALA A 55 9.62 16.89 -10.29
CA ALA A 55 10.80 16.86 -9.40
C ALA A 55 11.07 15.51 -8.75
N LYS A 56 10.10 14.59 -8.67
CA LYS A 56 10.22 13.26 -8.05
C LYS A 56 9.85 12.09 -8.97
N ASP A 57 10.48 10.94 -8.76
CA ASP A 57 10.05 9.69 -9.39
C ASP A 57 8.83 9.17 -8.65
N ILE A 58 7.74 8.91 -9.37
CA ILE A 58 6.47 8.48 -8.78
C ILE A 58 6.32 6.97 -8.90
N TYR A 59 5.93 6.36 -7.79
CA TYR A 59 5.62 4.95 -7.67
C TYR A 59 4.20 4.78 -7.14
N ILE A 60 3.45 3.83 -7.67
CA ILE A 60 2.16 3.38 -7.14
C ILE A 60 2.30 1.91 -6.81
N VAL A 61 1.98 1.51 -5.58
CA VAL A 61 2.05 0.12 -5.11
C VAL A 61 0.68 -0.25 -4.54
N PHE A 62 -0.10 -0.96 -5.35
CA PHE A 62 -1.51 -1.30 -5.06
C PHE A 62 -1.67 -2.81 -5.08
N ASP A 63 -2.73 -3.33 -4.47
CA ASP A 63 -3.03 -4.74 -4.58
C ASP A 63 -3.62 -5.11 -5.95
N SER A 64 -3.41 -6.34 -6.37
CA SER A 64 -3.89 -6.87 -7.65
C SER A 64 -5.39 -7.15 -7.64
N GLU A 65 -5.97 -7.42 -6.48
CA GLU A 65 -7.40 -7.70 -6.29
C GLU A 65 -7.97 -8.76 -7.25
N ASN A 66 -7.21 -9.81 -7.59
CA ASN A 66 -7.58 -10.81 -8.60
C ASN A 66 -7.80 -10.27 -10.03
N GLN A 67 -7.49 -9.00 -10.28
CA GLN A 67 -7.62 -8.40 -11.60
C GLN A 67 -6.32 -8.59 -12.40
N THR A 68 -6.44 -8.70 -13.73
CA THR A 68 -5.27 -8.64 -14.60
C THR A 68 -4.55 -7.30 -14.42
N LYS A 69 -3.24 -7.31 -14.63
CA LYS A 69 -2.41 -6.10 -14.55
C LYS A 69 -2.94 -4.97 -15.42
N GLU A 70 -3.39 -5.30 -16.62
CA GLU A 70 -3.98 -4.38 -17.59
C GLU A 70 -5.23 -3.72 -17.01
N THR A 71 -6.11 -4.51 -16.41
CA THR A 71 -7.36 -4.03 -15.80
C THR A 71 -7.05 -3.06 -14.67
N LYS A 72 -6.14 -3.42 -13.76
CA LYS A 72 -5.78 -2.58 -12.63
C LYS A 72 -5.05 -1.30 -13.07
N ILE A 73 -4.20 -1.38 -14.09
CA ILE A 73 -3.55 -0.20 -14.69
C ILE A 73 -4.59 0.72 -15.33
N GLN A 74 -5.62 0.21 -16.01
CA GLN A 74 -6.70 1.06 -16.53
C GLN A 74 -7.52 1.71 -15.42
N GLU A 75 -7.76 1.02 -14.31
CA GLU A 75 -8.43 1.59 -13.14
C GLU A 75 -7.61 2.77 -12.55
N ILE A 76 -6.31 2.56 -12.33
CA ILE A 76 -5.39 3.61 -11.88
C ILE A 76 -5.32 4.77 -12.89
N LYS A 77 -5.30 4.46 -14.19
CA LYS A 77 -5.31 5.46 -15.26
C LYS A 77 -6.57 6.32 -15.19
N LYS A 78 -7.74 5.72 -15.02
CA LYS A 78 -9.01 6.43 -14.86
C LYS A 78 -8.99 7.35 -13.63
N GLN A 79 -8.48 6.86 -12.50
CA GLN A 79 -8.36 7.66 -11.28
C GLN A 79 -7.45 8.88 -11.43
N LEU A 80 -6.43 8.83 -12.29
CA LEU A 80 -5.48 9.94 -12.48
C LEU A 80 -5.79 10.83 -13.69
N GLN A 81 -6.57 10.35 -14.66
CA GLN A 81 -6.83 11.07 -15.91
C GLN A 81 -8.29 11.51 -16.10
N GLU A 82 -9.27 10.87 -15.45
CA GLU A 82 -10.70 11.17 -15.65
C GLU A 82 -11.36 11.73 -14.39
N ASN A 83 -11.15 11.05 -13.25
CA ASN A 83 -11.82 11.38 -11.99
C ASN A 83 -11.44 12.75 -11.39
N PRO A 84 -10.18 13.23 -11.46
CA PRO A 84 -9.79 14.50 -10.88
C PRO A 84 -10.33 15.71 -11.65
N GLU A 85 -10.25 16.90 -11.02
CA GLU A 85 -10.49 18.17 -11.70
C GLU A 85 -9.57 18.35 -12.92
N GLU A 86 -10.05 19.07 -13.95
CA GLU A 86 -9.38 19.14 -15.26
C GLU A 86 -7.92 19.60 -15.19
N GLU A 87 -7.60 20.52 -14.29
CA GLU A 87 -6.24 21.01 -14.09
C GLU A 87 -5.29 19.99 -13.46
N HIS A 88 -5.82 19.00 -12.74
CA HIS A 88 -5.05 17.95 -12.07
C HIS A 88 -5.02 16.64 -12.85
N ARG A 89 -5.83 16.48 -13.90
CA ARG A 89 -5.79 15.30 -14.79
C ARG A 89 -4.42 15.14 -15.44
N LEU A 90 -3.89 13.92 -15.40
CA LEU A 90 -2.66 13.57 -16.08
C LEU A 90 -2.91 13.33 -17.57
N ASN A 91 -1.96 13.72 -18.43
CA ASN A 91 -1.94 13.25 -19.81
C ASN A 91 -1.19 11.92 -19.95
N ASP A 92 -1.26 11.28 -21.12
CA ASP A 92 -0.60 9.98 -21.36
C ASP A 92 0.93 10.02 -21.20
N LYS A 93 1.59 11.16 -21.49
CA LYS A 93 3.04 11.29 -21.30
C LYS A 93 3.41 11.41 -19.82
N GLU A 94 2.58 12.09 -19.04
CA GLU A 94 2.72 12.20 -17.59
C GLU A 94 2.48 10.83 -16.94
N PHE A 95 1.41 10.14 -17.31
CA PHE A 95 1.08 8.82 -16.77
C PHE A 95 2.17 7.78 -17.04
N LYS A 96 2.78 7.78 -18.23
CA LYS A 96 3.90 6.87 -18.59
C LYS A 96 5.17 7.07 -17.73
N GLN A 97 5.30 8.19 -17.02
CA GLN A 97 6.43 8.42 -16.12
C GLN A 97 6.24 7.75 -14.76
N ILE A 98 5.01 7.34 -14.43
CA ILE A 98 4.68 6.67 -13.18
C ILE A 98 5.04 5.18 -13.29
N LYS A 99 5.67 4.64 -12.25
CA LYS A 99 5.95 3.20 -12.13
C LYS A 99 4.90 2.55 -11.24
N ILE A 100 4.14 1.61 -11.81
CA ILE A 100 3.07 0.90 -11.10
C ILE A 100 3.57 -0.51 -10.76
N PHE A 101 3.45 -0.86 -9.48
CA PHE A 101 3.69 -2.19 -8.93
C PHE A 101 2.36 -2.70 -8.37
N LEU A 102 2.03 -3.95 -8.70
CA LEU A 102 0.84 -4.60 -8.19
C LEU A 102 1.26 -5.74 -7.26
N LEU A 103 0.64 -5.84 -6.10
CA LEU A 103 0.93 -6.86 -5.10
C LEU A 103 -0.25 -7.86 -4.97
N PRO A 104 0.01 -9.17 -5.03
CA PRO A 104 1.18 -9.80 -5.64
C PRO A 104 1.29 -9.53 -7.16
N GLU A 105 2.50 -9.66 -7.71
CA GLU A 105 2.75 -9.37 -9.13
C GLU A 105 1.96 -10.35 -10.02
N ASN A 106 1.09 -9.79 -10.86
CA ASN A 106 0.21 -10.55 -11.73
C ASN A 106 0.63 -10.44 -13.20
N ASP A 107 1.09 -11.54 -13.79
CA ASP A 107 1.56 -11.65 -15.17
C ASP A 107 0.63 -12.49 -16.07
N GLU A 108 -0.66 -12.56 -15.74
CA GLU A 108 -1.77 -13.12 -16.55
C GLU A 108 -1.95 -14.66 -16.53
N THR A 109 -1.11 -15.44 -15.84
CA THR A 109 -1.22 -16.91 -15.85
C THR A 109 -1.83 -17.51 -14.57
N LYS A 110 -3.15 -17.79 -14.63
CA LYS A 110 -3.97 -18.51 -13.62
C LYS A 110 -3.71 -18.15 -12.15
N HIS A 111 -4.60 -17.32 -11.62
CA HIS A 111 -4.65 -17.02 -10.20
C HIS A 111 -5.00 -18.21 -9.33
N ASP A 112 -4.31 -18.28 -8.20
CA ASP A 112 -4.87 -18.84 -6.99
C ASP A 112 -5.61 -17.70 -6.27
N LEU A 113 -6.94 -17.81 -6.17
CA LEU A 113 -7.84 -16.82 -5.55
C LEU A 113 -7.45 -16.47 -4.11
N ASN A 114 -6.56 -17.26 -3.51
CA ASN A 114 -6.05 -17.05 -2.16
C ASN A 114 -4.90 -16.04 -2.08
N TYR A 115 -4.33 -15.51 -3.18
CA TYR A 115 -3.14 -14.63 -3.14
C TYR A 115 -3.34 -13.35 -3.96
N CYS A 116 -4.16 -12.45 -3.47
CA CYS A 116 -4.65 -11.29 -4.25
C CYS A 116 -4.36 -9.97 -3.57
N GLU A 117 -4.08 -10.05 -2.28
CA GLU A 117 -3.84 -8.95 -1.35
C GLU A 117 -2.56 -9.28 -0.57
N LEU A 118 -1.87 -8.23 -0.13
CA LEU A 118 -0.65 -8.36 0.64
C LEU A 118 -0.85 -9.19 1.92
N GLU A 119 -1.96 -9.00 2.62
CA GLU A 119 -2.30 -9.69 3.87
C GLU A 119 -2.32 -11.20 3.68
N HIS A 120 -2.94 -11.67 2.59
CA HIS A 120 -3.01 -13.10 2.27
C HIS A 120 -1.63 -13.68 1.93
N LEU A 121 -0.77 -12.90 1.25
CA LEU A 121 0.60 -13.30 0.96
C LEU A 121 1.41 -13.44 2.25
N LEU A 122 1.27 -12.49 3.19
CA LEU A 122 1.92 -12.54 4.49
C LEU A 122 1.44 -13.72 5.33
N GLU A 123 0.13 -13.99 5.34
CA GLU A 123 -0.48 -15.14 6.03
C GLU A 123 0.00 -16.48 5.45
N LYS A 124 0.21 -16.56 4.14
CA LYS A 124 0.78 -17.75 3.52
C LYS A 124 2.26 -17.91 3.84
N MET A 125 3.09 -16.87 3.70
CA MET A 125 4.51 -16.95 4.08
C MET A 125 4.67 -17.38 5.53
N ALA A 126 3.78 -16.92 6.40
CA ALA A 126 3.64 -17.37 7.76
C ALA A 126 3.36 -18.88 7.87
N LYS A 127 2.31 -19.38 7.21
CA LYS A 127 1.86 -20.79 7.25
C LYS A 127 2.80 -21.77 6.54
N GLU A 128 3.39 -21.36 5.42
CA GLU A 128 4.29 -22.19 4.58
C GLU A 128 5.74 -22.11 5.01
N SER A 129 6.10 -21.18 5.89
CA SER A 129 7.38 -21.27 6.57
C SER A 129 7.34 -22.50 7.49
N GLU A 130 7.74 -23.65 6.97
CA GLU A 130 8.09 -24.86 7.74
C GLU A 130 9.25 -24.61 8.73
N ASN A 131 9.70 -23.37 8.86
CA ASN A 131 10.66 -22.89 9.81
C ASN A 131 9.94 -22.02 10.85
N GLU A 132 9.41 -22.66 11.89
CA GLU A 132 8.75 -22.03 13.04
C GLU A 132 9.57 -20.86 13.62
N ALA A 133 10.91 -20.94 13.55
CA ALA A 133 11.79 -19.86 13.98
C ALA A 133 11.70 -18.62 13.08
N PHE A 134 11.54 -18.78 11.76
CA PHE A 134 11.35 -17.66 10.85
C PHE A 134 9.98 -16.99 11.06
N TYR A 135 8.91 -17.79 11.18
CA TYR A 135 7.57 -17.24 11.46
C TYR A 135 7.54 -16.51 12.79
N LYS A 136 8.12 -17.09 13.84
CA LYS A 136 8.20 -16.49 15.16
C LYS A 136 8.99 -15.18 15.12
N VAL A 137 10.14 -15.14 14.46
CA VAL A 137 10.92 -13.91 14.29
C VAL A 137 10.15 -12.88 13.46
N PHE A 138 9.41 -13.29 12.43
CA PHE A 138 8.57 -12.40 11.64
C PHE A 138 7.45 -11.79 12.51
N CYS A 139 6.69 -12.62 13.25
CA CYS A 139 5.65 -12.17 14.17
C CYS A 139 6.20 -11.27 15.28
N GLU A 140 7.30 -11.64 15.93
CA GLU A 140 7.93 -10.83 16.97
C GLU A 140 8.42 -9.50 16.41
N SER A 141 9.01 -9.50 15.21
CA SER A 141 9.43 -8.28 14.52
C SER A 141 8.22 -7.41 14.17
N TYR A 142 7.13 -8.02 13.70
CA TYR A 142 5.89 -7.34 13.36
C TYR A 142 5.23 -6.74 14.62
N GLU A 143 5.10 -7.50 15.71
CA GLU A 143 4.54 -7.02 16.98
C GLU A 143 5.40 -5.92 17.63
N GLU A 144 6.72 -6.09 17.66
CA GLU A 144 7.64 -5.09 18.18
C GLU A 144 7.58 -3.81 17.32
N PHE A 145 7.45 -3.96 16.01
CA PHE A 145 7.25 -2.87 15.07
C PHE A 145 5.93 -2.13 15.31
N PHE A 146 4.80 -2.83 15.45
CA PHE A 146 3.53 -2.19 15.82
C PHE A 146 3.58 -1.54 17.20
N ARG A 147 4.33 -2.11 18.14
CA ARG A 147 4.57 -1.50 19.45
C ARG A 147 5.39 -0.20 19.32
N LYS A 148 6.41 -0.17 18.46
CA LYS A 148 7.20 1.03 18.13
C LYS A 148 6.34 2.08 17.43
N ILE A 149 5.51 1.70 16.45
CA ILE A 149 4.55 2.62 15.80
C ILE A 149 3.57 3.20 16.81
N LYS A 150 2.99 2.38 17.70
CA LYS A 150 2.12 2.85 18.80
C LYS A 150 2.81 3.85 19.74
N GLN A 151 4.14 3.79 19.84
CA GLN A 151 4.95 4.71 20.63
C GLN A 151 5.32 6.01 19.88
N ILE A 152 5.24 6.03 18.54
CA ILE A 152 5.69 7.17 17.72
C ILE A 152 4.66 8.33 17.64
N LYS A 153 3.39 8.13 18.03
CA LYS A 153 2.46 9.22 18.48
C LYS A 153 1.14 8.67 19.05
N PRO A 154 0.50 9.37 20.02
CA PRO A 154 -0.77 8.95 20.62
C PRO A 154 -1.95 9.28 19.69
N ILE A 155 -2.18 8.49 18.64
CA ILE A 155 -3.39 8.58 17.80
C ILE A 155 -4.56 7.85 18.49
N GLN A 156 -4.80 8.17 19.77
CA GLN A 156 -6.03 7.78 20.48
C GLN A 156 -7.16 8.79 20.24
N SER A 157 -6.88 9.92 19.58
CA SER A 157 -7.88 10.96 19.29
C SER A 157 -8.64 10.76 17.98
N GLU A 158 -8.10 10.05 16.99
CA GLU A 158 -8.80 9.83 15.70
C GLU A 158 -9.63 8.54 15.68
N GLN A 159 -9.24 7.49 16.43
CA GLN A 159 -10.07 6.28 16.56
C GLN A 159 -11.34 6.52 17.40
N LYS A 160 -11.35 7.50 18.31
CA LYS A 160 -12.52 7.80 19.15
C LYS A 160 -13.74 8.31 18.38
N ASN A 161 -13.54 8.86 17.18
CA ASN A 161 -14.66 9.32 16.35
C ASN A 161 -15.23 8.22 15.45
N ALA A 162 -14.44 7.19 15.10
CA ALA A 162 -14.92 6.02 14.35
C ALA A 162 -15.58 4.95 15.24
N LEU A 163 -15.26 4.93 16.54
CA LEU A 163 -15.84 4.03 17.55
C LEU A 163 -17.34 4.23 17.82
N ASN A 164 -17.97 5.29 17.30
CA ASN A 164 -19.43 5.47 17.36
C ASN A 164 -20.19 4.75 16.24
N VAL A 165 -19.51 4.10 15.29
CA VAL A 165 -20.16 3.40 14.18
C VAL A 165 -19.76 1.91 14.16
N GLY A 166 -19.98 1.23 15.29
CA GLY A 166 -20.34 -0.19 15.35
C GLY A 166 -19.44 -1.25 14.66
N TYR A 167 -18.21 -0.94 14.25
CA TYR A 167 -17.32 -1.90 13.58
C TYR A 167 -15.93 -1.89 14.22
N ASN A 168 -15.56 -3.00 14.84
CA ASN A 168 -14.21 -3.23 15.36
C ASN A 168 -13.56 -4.39 14.60
N PRO A 169 -12.65 -4.14 13.65
CA PRO A 169 -11.98 -5.20 12.88
C PRO A 169 -10.92 -5.97 13.70
N ILE A 170 -10.55 -5.49 14.89
CA ILE A 170 -9.48 -6.09 15.71
C ILE A 170 -9.97 -7.33 16.48
N SER A 171 -11.27 -7.50 16.69
CA SER A 171 -11.80 -8.63 17.47
C SER A 171 -11.71 -9.99 16.78
N ARG A 172 -11.31 -10.07 15.51
CA ARG A 172 -11.23 -11.35 14.78
C ARG A 172 -9.89 -12.08 14.89
N PHE A 173 -8.84 -11.41 15.38
CA PHE A 173 -7.48 -11.97 15.42
C PHE A 173 -6.99 -12.40 16.82
N LEU A 174 -7.79 -12.19 17.87
CA LEU A 174 -7.38 -12.48 19.26
C LEU A 174 -7.98 -13.77 19.85
N PHE A 175 -8.78 -14.52 19.10
CA PHE A 175 -9.33 -15.81 19.54
C PHE A 175 -9.39 -16.82 18.38
N VAL A 176 -8.23 -17.32 17.97
CA VAL A 176 -8.06 -18.69 17.43
C VAL A 176 -6.78 -19.25 18.02
#